data_AF-A0A937S8X8-F1
#
_entry.id   AF-A0A937S8X8-F1
#
_cell.length_a   1.000
_cell.length_b   1.000
_cell.length_c   1.000
_cell.angle_alpha   90.00
_cell.angle_beta   90.00
_cell.angle_gamma   90.00
#
_symmetry.space_group_name_H-M   'P 1'
#
loop_
_entity.id
_entity.type
_entity.pdbx_description
1 polymer ?
#
loop_
_entity_poly.entity_id
_entity_poly.type
_entity_poly.pdbx_seq_one_letter_code
_entity_poly.pdbx_strand_id
1 'polypeptide(L)' 'IFWARRARKDIEVGVCGEQAGEPRSIQFFNAINVDYVSCSPFRVPIAKLVAAQAAIHQKDDAETEFTTPLPS' A
#
# COMPACT_ATOMS: atom_id res chain seq x y z
N ILE A 1 4.75 7.38 -9.60
CA ILE A 1 5.63 6.21 -9.31
C ILE A 1 6.21 5.60 -10.57
N PHE A 2 5.39 5.18 -11.55
CA PHE A 2 5.85 4.55 -12.81
C PHE A 2 7.00 5.30 -13.52
N TRP A 3 6.82 6.58 -13.83
CA TRP A 3 7.84 7.38 -14.53
C TRP A 3 9.15 7.49 -13.75
N ALA A 4 9.05 7.66 -12.42
CA ALA A 4 10.21 7.71 -11.55
C ALA A 4 10.99 6.39 -11.58
N ARG A 5 10.28 5.25 -11.45
CA ARG A 5 10.89 3.91 -11.51
C ARG A 5 11.42 3.53 -12.89
N ARG A 6 10.86 4.10 -13.97
CA ARG A 6 11.40 3.98 -15.34
C ARG A 6 12.76 4.68 -15.48
N ALA A 7 12.97 5.81 -14.79
CA ALA A 7 14.24 6.53 -14.81
C ALA A 7 15.27 5.94 -13.81
N ARG A 8 14.81 5.52 -12.62
CA ARG A 8 15.65 4.91 -11.58
C ARG A 8 14.85 3.79 -10.90
N LYS A 9 15.22 2.53 -11.16
CA LYS A 9 14.43 1.35 -10.75
C LYS A 9 14.24 1.22 -9.24
N ASP A 10 15.23 1.65 -8.47
CA ASP A 10 15.35 1.54 -7.01
C ASP A 10 14.94 2.84 -6.28
N ILE A 11 14.26 3.77 -6.95
CA ILE A 11 13.81 5.00 -6.30
C ILE A 11 12.70 4.72 -5.27
N GLU A 12 12.97 5.10 -4.03
CA GLU A 12 11.98 5.10 -2.96
C GLU A 12 11.02 6.29 -3.14
N VAL A 13 9.72 6.02 -3.03
CA VAL A 13 8.66 7.02 -3.10
C VAL A 13 7.84 6.96 -1.82
N GLY A 14 7.80 8.07 -1.10
CA GLY A 14 7.00 8.21 0.11
C GLY A 14 5.95 9.32 0.04
N VAL A 15 4.99 9.24 0.96
CA VAL A 15 3.94 10.26 1.14
C VAL A 15 4.03 10.87 2.53
N CYS A 16 4.00 12.20 2.62
CA CYS A 16 3.91 12.94 3.88
C CYS A 16 2.65 13.79 3.95
N GLY A 17 2.23 14.14 5.16
CA GLY A 17 1.10 15.05 5.40
C GLY A 17 0.00 14.41 6.23
N GLU A 18 -1.17 15.04 6.26
CA GLU A 18 -2.27 14.58 7.09
C GLU A 18 -2.83 13.23 6.63
N GLN A 19 -2.95 13.07 5.31
CA GLN A 19 -3.46 11.89 4.61
C GLN A 19 -2.54 10.68 4.82
N ALA A 20 -1.26 10.89 5.10
CA ALA A 20 -0.31 9.81 5.39
C ALA A 20 -0.65 9.06 6.71
N GLY A 21 -1.54 9.60 7.54
CA GLY A 21 -2.06 8.94 8.75
C GLY A 21 -3.55 8.59 8.67
N GLU A 22 -4.20 8.72 7.51
CA GLU A 22 -5.61 8.41 7.32
C GLU A 22 -5.77 6.98 6.75
N PRO A 23 -6.61 6.11 7.35
CA PRO A 23 -6.65 4.70 6.98
C PRO A 23 -6.93 4.40 5.50
N ARG A 24 -7.92 5.04 4.88
CA ARG A 24 -8.27 4.79 3.47
C ARG A 24 -7.16 5.24 2.53
N SER A 25 -6.52 6.36 2.85
CA SER A 25 -5.38 6.87 2.11
C SER A 25 -4.21 5.89 2.16
N ILE A 26 -3.90 5.32 3.32
CA ILE A 26 -2.84 4.31 3.47
C ILE A 26 -3.13 3.06 2.65
N GLN A 27 -4.38 2.58 2.65
CA GLN A 27 -4.79 1.45 1.82
C GLN A 27 -4.59 1.75 0.32
N PHE A 28 -4.97 2.95 -0.12
CA PHE A 28 -4.73 3.41 -1.48
C PHE A 28 -3.24 3.51 -1.82
N PHE A 29 -2.42 4.06 -0.92
CA PHE A 29 -0.97 4.16 -1.09
C PHE A 29 -0.31 2.79 -1.24
N ASN A 30 -0.76 1.80 -0.45
CA ASN A 30 -0.33 0.42 -0.60
C ASN A 30 -0.71 -0.13 -1.98
N ALA A 31 -1.91 0.16 -2.49
CA ALA A 31 -2.37 -0.32 -3.81
C ALA A 31 -1.56 0.24 -4.99
N ILE A 32 -1.07 1.48 -4.88
CA ILE A 32 -0.25 2.11 -5.93
C ILE A 32 1.26 1.90 -5.75
N ASN A 33 1.67 1.03 -4.81
CA ASN A 33 3.06 0.71 -4.48
C ASN A 33 3.90 1.91 -3.98
N VAL A 34 3.34 2.74 -3.09
CA VAL A 34 4.15 3.69 -2.30
C VAL A 34 5.02 2.89 -1.31
N ASP A 35 6.28 3.28 -1.16
CA ASP A 35 7.25 2.55 -0.34
C ASP A 35 7.12 2.88 1.16
N TYR A 36 6.79 4.13 1.51
CA TYR A 36 6.59 4.52 2.90
C TYR A 36 5.63 5.70 3.09
N VAL A 37 5.12 5.84 4.31
CA VAL A 37 4.31 6.99 4.74
C VAL A 37 4.94 7.68 5.94
N SER A 38 4.82 9.00 6.00
CA SER A 38 5.32 9.84 7.09
C SER A 38 4.17 10.66 7.69
N CYS A 39 3.77 10.32 8.92
CA CYS A 39 2.69 10.98 9.64
C CYS A 39 3.16 11.46 11.03
N SER A 40 2.31 12.21 11.73
CA SER A 40 2.62 12.69 13.08
C SER A 40 2.87 11.52 14.05
N PRO A 41 3.72 11.68 15.08
CA PRO A 41 4.11 10.58 15.98
C PRO A 41 2.92 9.81 16.58
N PHE A 42 1.84 10.52 16.92
CA PHE A 42 0.62 9.93 17.47
C PHE A 42 -0.17 9.06 16.48
N ARG A 43 -0.01 9.29 15.17
CA ARG A 43 -0.67 8.51 14.10
C ARG A 43 0.18 7.32 13.63
N VAL A 44 1.45 7.24 14.03
CA VAL A 44 2.35 6.13 13.64
C VAL A 44 1.79 4.75 13.98
N PRO A 45 1.24 4.49 15.19
CA PRO A 45 0.67 3.17 15.50
C PRO A 45 -0.51 2.79 14.60
N ILE A 46 -1.39 3.76 14.32
CA ILE A 46 -2.54 3.58 13.42
C ILE A 46 -2.04 3.30 12.00
N ALA A 47 -1.08 4.08 11.51
CA ALA A 47 -0.54 3.92 10.17
C ALA A 47 0.09 2.53 9.97
N LYS A 48 0.83 2.03 10.97
CA LYS A 48 1.41 0.68 10.94
C LYS A 48 0.34 -0.41 10.90
N LEU A 49 -0.70 -0.30 11.74
CA LEU A 49 -1.79 -1.27 11.78
C LEU A 49 -2.51 -1.35 10.44
N VAL A 50 -2.86 -0.19 9.87
CA VAL A 50 -3.58 -0.12 8.59
C VAL A 50 -2.70 -0.60 7.44
N ALA A 51 -1.40 -0.26 7.42
CA ALA A 51 -0.47 -0.76 6.41
C ALA A 51 -0.37 -2.30 6.46
N ALA A 52 -0.31 -2.90 7.66
CA ALA A 52 -0.32 -4.35 7.81
C ALA A 52 -1.63 -4.97 7.29
N GLN A 53 -2.79 -4.38 7.64
CA GLN A 53 -4.08 -4.83 7.12
C GLN A 53 -4.15 -4.72 5.59
N ALA A 54 -3.67 -3.62 5.01
CA ALA A 54 -3.66 -3.42 3.56
C ALA A 54 -2.79 -4.46 2.84
N ALA A 55 -1.63 -4.81 3.41
CA ALA A 55 -0.75 -5.85 2.87
C ALA A 55 -1.37 -7.25 2.93
N ILE A 56 -2.11 -7.57 4.00
CA ILE A 56 -2.83 -8.85 4.13
C ILE A 56 -3.94 -8.94 3.07
N HIS A 57 -4.81 -7.93 2.96
CA HIS A 57 -5.91 -7.97 1.98
C HIS A 57 -5.40 -8.06 0.54
N GLN A 58 -4.31 -7.37 0.19
CA GLN A 58 -3.71 -7.51 -1.15
C GLN A 58 -3.19 -8.91 -1.44
N LYS A 59 -2.72 -9.63 -0.41
CA LYS A 59 -2.26 -11.01 -0.55
C LYS A 59 -3.44 -11.95 -0.79
N ASP A 60 -4.54 -11.76 -0.08
CA ASP A 60 -5.75 -12.56 -0.25
C ASP A 60 -6.30 -12.39 -1.68
N ASP A 61 -6.33 -11.15 -2.21
CA ASP A 61 -6.74 -10.89 -3.59
C ASP A 61 -5.87 -11.63 -4.61
N ALA A 62 -4.55 -11.71 -4.38
CA ALA A 62 -3.62 -12.43 -5.26
C ALA A 62 -3.74 -13.97 -5.17
N GLU A 63 -4.18 -14.53 -4.03
CA GLU A 63 -4.40 -15.98 -3.86
C GLU A 63 -5.75 -16.45 -4.42
N THR A 64 -6.74 -15.57 -4.59
CA THR A 64 -8.06 -15.93 -5.16
C THR A 64 -8.05 -16.23 -6.67
N GLU A 65 -7.02 -15.84 -7.41
CA GLU A 65 -6.89 -16.16 -8.85
C GLU A 65 -6.47 -17.62 -9.13
N PHE A 66 -6.15 -18.43 -8.12
CA PHE A 66 -5.72 -19.83 -8.30
C PHE A 66 -6.73 -20.89 -7.83
N THR A 67 -7.95 -20.51 -7.41
CA THR A 67 -8.95 -21.45 -6.84
C THR A 67 -10.33 -21.45 -7.51
N THR A 68 -10.57 -20.66 -8.55
CA THR A 68 -11.86 -20.73 -9.25
C THR A 68 -11.85 -21.89 -10.27
N PRO A 69 -12.74 -22.91 -10.16
CA PRO A 69 -12.92 -23.84 -11.26
C PRO A 69 -13.43 -23.07 -12.47
N LEU A 70 -12.84 -23.32 -13.64
CA LEU A 70 -13.32 -22.76 -14.91
C LEU A 70 -14.84 -22.96 -15.02
N PRO A 71 -15.61 -21.95 -15.45
CA PRO A 71 -17.00 -22.15 -15.78
C PRO A 71 -17.09 -23.10 -17.00
N SER A 72 -17.80 -24.22 -16.83
CA SER A 72 -18.41 -25.00 -17.90
C SER A 72 -19.88 -24.61 -18.03
#